data_AF-A0A0S8ECA5-F1
#
_entry.id   AF-A0A0S8ECA5-F1
#
_cell.length_a   1.000
_cell.length_b   1.000
_cell.length_c   1.000
_cell.angle_alpha   90.00
_cell.angle_beta   90.00
_cell.angle_gamma   90.00
#
_symmetry.space_group_name_H-M   'P 1'
#
loop_
_entity.id
_entity.type
_entity.pdbx_description
1 polymer ?
#
loop_
_entity_poly.entity_id
_entity_poly.type
_entity_poly.pdbx_seq_one_letter_code
_entity_poly.pdbx_strand_id
1 'polypeptide(L)' 'MQRHFNIFVPLACPHCRTELLLTLDQVHEEKSICCALCGTTIVLRPEDLPVPAHQTPEPSEFLPA' A
#
# COMPACT_ATOMS: atom_id res chain seq x y z
N MET A 1 -5.50 -20.43 9.98
CA MET A 1 -4.47 -19.59 10.62
C MET A 1 -4.14 -18.44 9.67
N GLN A 2 -4.95 -17.38 9.63
CA GLN A 2 -4.68 -16.21 8.78
C GLN A 2 -3.49 -15.47 9.41
N ARG A 3 -2.33 -15.51 8.75
CA ARG A 3 -1.17 -14.73 9.16
C ARG A 3 -1.51 -13.27 8.88
N HIS A 4 -1.81 -12.50 9.93
CA HIS A 4 -1.88 -11.05 9.84
C HIS A 4 -0.46 -10.54 9.55
N PHE A 5 -0.13 -10.38 8.28
CA PHE A 5 1.09 -9.70 7.90
C PHE A 5 0.90 -8.23 8.25
N ASN A 6 1.53 -7.77 9.35
CA ASN A 6 1.73 -6.35 9.60
C ASN A 6 2.74 -5.84 8.56
N ILE A 7 2.26 -5.60 7.34
CA ILE A 7 3.08 -5.01 6.28
C ILE A 7 3.18 -3.52 6.60
N PHE A 8 4.38 -3.09 6.94
CA PHE A 8 4.70 -1.68 7.10
C PHE A 8 5.12 -1.12 5.75
N VAL A 9 4.48 -0.04 5.34
CA VAL A 9 4.76 0.72 4.13
C VAL A 9 5.49 1.99 4.56
N PRO A 10 6.81 2.11 4.29
CA PRO A 10 7.51 3.35 4.53
C PRO A 10 7.09 4.38 3.47
N LEU A 11 6.55 5.50 3.91
CA LEU A 11 6.12 6.62 3.07
C LEU A 11 6.92 7.86 3.42
N ALA A 12 7.49 8.56 2.44
CA ALA A 12 8.15 9.84 2.69
C ALA A 12 7.15 11.00 2.54
N CYS A 13 7.13 11.92 3.50
CA CYS A 13 6.36 13.15 3.36
C CYS A 13 6.89 13.97 2.17
N PRO A 14 6.05 14.39 1.22
CA PRO A 14 6.50 15.17 0.05
C PRO A 14 7.03 16.56 0.43
N HIS A 15 6.69 17.08 1.61
CA HIS A 15 7.08 18.41 2.04
C HIS A 15 8.41 18.44 2.80
N CYS A 16 8.51 17.67 3.89
CA CYS A 16 9.69 17.63 4.76
C CYS A 16 10.59 16.40 4.54
N ARG A 17 10.21 15.47 3.65
CA ARG A 17 10.91 14.20 3.38
C ARG A 17 11.07 13.28 4.60
N THR A 18 10.28 13.50 5.64
CA THR A 18 10.24 12.63 6.81
C THR A 18 9.66 11.28 6.44
N GLU A 19 10.33 10.21 6.86
CA GLU A 19 9.81 8.85 6.79
C GLU A 19 8.68 8.63 7.79
N LEU A 20 7.54 8.21 7.27
CA LEU A 20 6.34 7.82 8.00
C LEU A 20 6.20 6.31 7.84
N LEU A 21 6.17 5.58 8.95
CA LEU A 21 5.81 4.17 8.94
C LEU A 21 4.29 4.05 9.05
N LEU A 22 3.65 3.56 8.00
CA LEU A 22 2.21 3.27 7.98
C LEU A 22 2.00 1.78 7.82
N THR A 23 0.90 1.25 8.36
CA THR A 23 0.49 -0.13 8.06
C THR A 23 -0.26 -0.16 6.73
N LEU A 24 -0.17 -1.25 6.00
CA LEU A 24 -0.88 -1.41 4.73
C LEU A 24 -2.41 -1.26 4.91
N ASP A 25 -2.91 -1.66 6.07
CA ASP A 25 -4.30 -1.45 6.50
C ASP A 25 -4.65 0.03 6.65
N GLN A 26 -3.81 0.83 7.33
CA GLN A 26 -3.97 2.28 7.38
C GLN A 26 -3.96 2.91 6.00
N VAL A 27 -3.08 2.46 5.11
CA VAL A 27 -3.00 3.04 3.76
C VAL A 27 -4.22 2.68 2.91
N HIS A 28 -4.85 1.53 3.15
CA HIS A 28 -6.09 1.13 2.50
C HIS A 28 -7.34 1.81 3.09
N GLU A 29 -7.39 1.99 4.41
CA GLU A 29 -8.56 2.54 5.11
C GLU A 29 -8.52 4.08 5.16
N GLU A 30 -7.36 4.68 5.40
CA GLU A 30 -7.16 6.13 5.40
C GLU A 30 -6.86 6.68 4.01
N LYS A 31 -7.72 7.58 3.56
CA LYS A 31 -7.57 8.29 2.28
C LYS A 31 -6.51 9.41 2.34
N SER A 32 -6.14 9.83 3.55
CA SER A 32 -5.17 10.89 3.78
C SER A 32 -4.63 10.84 5.19
N ILE A 33 -3.34 11.11 5.36
CA ILE A 33 -2.69 11.22 6.67
C ILE A 33 -2.11 12.61 6.86
N CYS A 34 -1.97 13.04 8.10
CA CYS A 34 -1.25 14.28 8.41
C CYS A 34 0.17 13.93 8.87
N CYS A 35 1.18 14.56 8.26
CA CYS A 35 2.54 14.44 8.74
C CYS A 35 2.65 15.08 10.14
N ALA A 36 3.07 14.31 11.15
CA ALA A 36 3.18 14.78 12.53
C ALA A 36 4.25 15.87 12.74
N LEU A 37 5.17 16.05 11.79
CA LEU A 37 6.26 17.02 11.91
C LEU A 37 5.93 18.36 11.25
N CYS A 38 5.45 18.36 10.01
CA CYS A 38 5.18 19.58 9.27
C CYS A 38 3.68 19.92 9.17
N GLY A 39 2.80 19.03 9.64
CA GLY A 39 1.35 19.20 9.52
C GLY A 39 0.81 19.07 8.10
N THR A 40 1.64 18.72 7.11
CA THR A 40 1.20 18.56 5.72
C THR A 40 0.28 17.36 5.60
N THR A 41 -0.90 17.56 5.01
CA THR A 41 -1.82 16.48 4.65
C THR A 41 -1.34 15.77 3.38
N ILE A 42 -1.11 14.48 3.50
CA ILE A 42 -0.64 13.60 2.42
C ILE A 42 -1.83 12.74 2.00
N VAL A 43 -2.21 12.81 0.73
CA VAL A 43 -3.31 12.00 0.20
C VAL A 43 -2.75 10.64 -0.17
N LEU A 44 -3.25 9.59 0.47
CA LEU A 44 -2.89 8.21 0.17
C LEU A 44 -3.82 7.73 -0.93
N ARG A 45 -3.24 7.29 -2.05
CA ARG A 45 -4.02 6.72 -3.15
C ARG A 45 -3.78 5.21 -3.19
N PRO A 46 -4.85 4.40 -3.24
CA PRO A 46 -4.71 2.95 -3.30
C PRO A 46 -3.99 2.47 -4.57
N GLU A 47 -4.01 3.29 -5.63
CA GLU A 47 -3.30 3.07 -6.90
C GLU A 47 -1.76 3.16 -6.77
N ASP A 48 -1.23 3.79 -5.71
CA ASP A 48 0.21 3.86 -5.42
C ASP A 48 0.73 2.67 -4.61
N LEU A 49 -0.15 1.82 -4.05
CA LEU A 49 0.29 0.62 -3.37
C LEU A 49 0.64 -0.44 -4.41
N PRO A 50 1.77 -1.16 -4.23
CA PRO A 50 1.99 -2.38 -4.95
C PRO A 50 0.88 -3.34 -4.52
N VAL A 51 -0.16 -3.46 -5.35
CA VAL A 51 -1.11 -4.57 -5.26
C VAL A 51 -0.21 -5.80 -5.19
N PRO A 52 -0.23 -6.59 -4.10
CA PRO A 52 0.51 -7.84 -4.07
C PRO A 52 -0.02 -8.59 -5.26
N ALA A 53 0.81 -8.71 -6.31
CA ALA A 53 0.40 -9.11 -7.64
C ALA A 53 -0.58 -10.26 -7.49
N HIS A 54 -1.86 -9.94 -7.63
CA HIS A 54 -2.91 -10.92 -7.49
C HIS A 54 -2.57 -11.87 -8.62
N GLN A 55 -2.11 -13.06 -8.22
CA GLN A 55 -1.55 -14.09 -9.08
C GLN A 55 -2.31 -14.00 -10.39
N THR A 56 -1.62 -13.56 -11.46
CA THR A 56 -2.14 -13.71 -12.80
C THR A 56 -2.67 -15.14 -12.83
N PRO A 57 -3.98 -15.39 -12.99
CA PRO A 57 -4.43 -16.74 -13.20
C PRO A 57 -3.68 -17.15 -14.45
N GLU A 58 -2.69 -18.04 -14.30
CA GLU A 58 -2.03 -18.66 -15.43
C GLU A 58 -3.16 -19.09 -16.37
N PRO A 59 -3.22 -18.58 -17.60
CA PRO A 59 -4.25 -19.01 -18.52
C PRO A 59 -4.03 -20.50 -18.69
N SER A 60 -4.88 -21.31 -18.05
CA SER A 60 -4.92 -22.76 -18.24
C SER A 60 -4.89 -23.00 -19.74
N GLU A 61 -3.76 -23.49 -20.24
CA GLU A 61 -3.59 -23.98 -21.59
C GLU A 61 -4.46 -25.23 -21.74
N PHE A 62 -5.77 -25.02 -21.86
CA PHE A 62 -6.68 -25.98 -22.45
C PHE A 62 -6.47 -25.94 -23.97
N LEU A 63 -5.51 -26.74 -24.45
CA LEU A 63 -5.52 -27.18 -25.85
C LEU A 63 -5.89 -28.67 -25.89
N PRO A 64 -7.09 -29.03 -26.40
CA PRO A 64 -7.34 -30.38 -26.90
C PRO A 64 -6.75 -30.51 -28.31
N ALA A 65 -6.07 -31.64 -28.57
CA ALA A 65 -5.73 -32.14 -29.90
C ALA A 65 -6.20 -33.59 -30.01
#